data_AF-A0A6V7Q6M0-F1
#
_entry.id   AF-A0A6V7Q6M0-F1
#
_cell.length_a   1.000
_cell.length_b   1.000
_cell.length_c   1.000
_cell.angle_alpha   90.00
_cell.angle_beta   90.00
_cell.angle_gamma   90.00
#
_symmetry.space_group_name_H-M   'P 1'
#
loop_
_entity.id
_entity.type
_entity.pdbx_description
1 polymer ?
#
loop_
_entity_poly.entity_id
_entity_poly.type
_entity_poly.pdbx_seq_one_letter_code
_entity_poly.pdbx_strand_id
1 'polypeptide(L)'
;MDVDSQTVDQPTNSIRETISELQEEETEQGDQRRVRGPTLLTEIWNLSEEERVVVDFNKRWQAIGNEGRVLASFLGIVARNANLTPLHIPDWRSFPMKEKKNILKLVKSKFSIPTRGEKWVLRSLGKNGRIINVT
;
A
#
# COMPACT_ATOMS: atom_id res chain seq x y z
N MET A 1 -9.66 36.27 -17.83
CA MET A 1 -8.48 35.40 -17.97
C MET A 1 -8.36 34.67 -16.66
N ASP A 2 -9.16 33.62 -16.58
CA ASP A 2 -9.42 32.85 -15.38
C ASP A 2 -8.20 31.96 -15.12
N VAL A 3 -7.57 32.16 -13.96
CA VAL A 3 -6.44 31.36 -13.47
C VAL A 3 -7.04 30.19 -12.72
N ASP A 4 -6.87 28.99 -13.29
CA ASP A 4 -7.39 27.73 -12.80
C ASP A 4 -7.10 27.49 -11.31
N SER A 5 -8.17 27.05 -10.63
CA SER A 5 -8.22 26.68 -9.23
C SER A 5 -7.30 25.51 -8.92
N GLN A 6 -6.43 25.69 -7.93
CA GLN A 6 -5.64 24.63 -7.34
C GLN A 6 -6.57 23.76 -6.45
N THR A 7 -7.06 22.64 -6.98
CA THR A 7 -7.74 21.62 -6.15
C THR A 7 -6.68 20.92 -5.30
N VAL A 8 -6.68 21.22 -4.00
CA VAL A 8 -5.92 20.51 -3.00
C VAL A 8 -6.61 19.16 -2.78
N ASP A 9 -6.00 18.07 -3.25
CA ASP A 9 -6.47 16.69 -3.08
C ASP A 9 -6.52 16.31 -1.60
N GLN A 10 -7.62 16.67 -0.94
CA GLN A 10 -8.02 16.15 0.36
C GLN A 10 -8.57 14.74 0.16
N PRO A 11 -8.22 13.76 1.01
CA PRO A 11 -8.90 12.46 0.98
C PRO A 11 -10.40 12.68 1.21
N THR A 12 -11.25 12.02 0.42
CA THR A 12 -12.70 12.07 0.61
C THR A 12 -13.04 11.55 2.01
N ASN A 13 -14.02 12.15 2.69
CA ASN A 13 -14.42 11.74 4.05
C ASN A 13 -14.70 10.22 4.13
N SER A 14 -15.21 9.63 3.05
CA SER A 14 -15.45 8.19 2.89
C SER A 14 -14.17 7.35 3.08
N ILE A 15 -13.07 7.68 2.40
CA ILE A 15 -11.80 6.96 2.53
C ILE A 15 -11.24 7.08 3.95
N ARG A 16 -11.43 8.24 4.59
CA ARG A 16 -10.95 8.47 5.96
C ARG A 16 -11.72 7.63 6.98
N GLU A 17 -13.03 7.48 6.80
CA GLU A 17 -13.86 6.59 7.61
C GLU A 17 -13.42 5.13 7.42
N THR A 18 -13.27 4.66 6.18
CA THR A 18 -12.73 3.31 5.88
C THR A 18 -11.40 3.06 6.59
N ILE A 19 -10.45 4.00 6.49
CA ILE A 19 -9.12 3.85 7.10
C ILE A 19 -9.22 3.79 8.63
N SER A 20 -10.19 4.50 9.22
CA SER A 20 -10.42 4.51 10.66
C SER A 20 -11.06 3.18 11.11
N GLU A 21 -12.04 2.66 10.38
CA GLU A 21 -12.66 1.35 10.64
C GLU A 21 -11.64 0.19 10.53
N LEU A 22 -10.79 0.22 9.51
CA LEU A 22 -9.68 -0.76 9.36
C LEU A 22 -8.69 -0.72 10.53
N GLN A 23 -8.66 0.37 11.31
CA GLN A 23 -7.81 0.53 12.48
C GLN A 23 -8.50 0.16 13.79
N GLU A 24 -9.78 0.45 13.93
CA GLU A 24 -10.55 0.07 15.11
C GLU A 24 -10.58 -1.45 15.29
N GLU A 25 -10.64 -2.22 14.19
CA GLU A 25 -10.42 -3.68 14.22
C GLU A 25 -9.04 -4.08 14.79
N GLU A 26 -8.00 -3.24 14.64
CA GLU A 26 -6.67 -3.53 15.18
C GLU A 26 -6.54 -3.21 16.68
N THR A 27 -7.24 -2.20 17.20
CA THR A 27 -6.97 -1.60 18.53
C THR A 27 -7.79 -2.13 19.70
N GLU A 28 -8.91 -2.80 19.48
CA GLU A 28 -9.73 -3.29 20.60
C GLU A 28 -9.47 -4.75 20.99
N GLN A 29 -9.25 -4.95 22.29
CA GLN A 29 -9.30 -6.19 23.09
C GLN A 29 -8.06 -7.11 23.18
N GLY A 30 -7.77 -7.42 24.45
CA GLY A 30 -6.54 -8.03 24.95
C GLY A 30 -6.50 -9.55 25.01
N ASP A 31 -5.26 -10.01 25.20
CA ASP A 31 -4.78 -11.28 25.77
C ASP A 31 -5.22 -12.63 25.17
N GLN A 32 -5.80 -12.69 23.97
CA GLN A 32 -5.92 -13.95 23.23
C GLN A 32 -4.97 -13.94 22.02
N ARG A 33 -4.26 -15.06 21.78
CA ARG A 33 -3.40 -15.23 20.59
C ARG A 33 -4.27 -15.04 19.33
N ARG A 34 -4.16 -13.86 18.74
CA ARG A 34 -4.94 -13.43 17.57
C ARG A 34 -4.51 -14.26 16.37
N VAL A 35 -5.43 -15.02 15.79
CA VAL A 35 -5.33 -15.43 14.40
C VAL A 35 -6.07 -14.36 13.60
N ARG A 36 -5.34 -13.39 13.03
CA ARG A 36 -5.96 -12.34 12.21
C ARG A 36 -6.50 -12.96 10.93
N GLY A 37 -7.76 -12.65 10.60
CA GLY A 37 -8.29 -12.87 9.26
C GLY A 37 -7.52 -12.04 8.22
N PRO A 38 -7.53 -12.42 6.94
CA PRO A 38 -6.88 -11.63 5.91
C PRO A 38 -7.52 -10.23 5.82
N THR A 39 -6.75 -9.16 6.04
CA THR A 39 -7.19 -7.80 5.69
C THR A 39 -7.28 -7.74 4.17
N LEU A 40 -8.49 -7.73 3.61
CA LEU A 40 -8.68 -7.82 2.15
C LEU A 40 -8.48 -6.46 1.46
N LEU A 41 -8.59 -5.34 2.18
CA LEU A 41 -8.46 -3.96 1.67
C LEU A 41 -9.27 -3.74 0.37
N THR A 42 -10.42 -4.40 0.24
CA THR A 42 -11.28 -4.42 -0.97
C THR A 42 -11.67 -3.02 -1.42
N GLU A 43 -11.91 -2.11 -0.48
CA GLU A 43 -12.26 -0.73 -0.78
C GLU A 43 -11.15 0.01 -1.50
N ILE A 44 -9.89 -0.25 -1.13
CA ILE A 44 -8.70 0.33 -1.80
C ILE A 44 -8.55 -0.25 -3.21
N TRP A 45 -8.84 -1.54 -3.39
CA TRP A 45 -8.84 -2.16 -4.71
C TRP A 45 -9.91 -1.56 -5.63
N ASN A 46 -11.06 -1.20 -5.07
CA ASN A 46 -12.22 -0.69 -5.79
C ASN A 46 -12.23 0.84 -5.96
N LEU A 47 -11.23 1.58 -5.45
CA LEU A 47 -11.10 3.02 -5.70
C LEU A 47 -11.16 3.33 -7.19
N SER A 48 -11.84 4.42 -7.55
CA SER A 48 -11.83 4.95 -8.91
C SER A 48 -10.40 5.38 -9.33
N GLU A 49 -10.18 5.65 -10.62
CA GLU A 49 -8.84 6.01 -11.11
C GLU A 49 -8.44 7.44 -10.71
N GLU A 50 -9.46 8.24 -10.38
CA GLU A 50 -9.39 9.61 -9.88
C GLU A 50 -9.11 9.67 -8.37
N GLU A 51 -9.49 8.64 -7.61
CA GLU A 51 -9.35 8.60 -6.16
C GLU A 51 -8.06 7.90 -5.70
N ARG A 52 -7.34 8.55 -4.78
CA ARG A 52 -6.10 7.99 -4.21
C ARG A 52 -6.02 8.28 -2.72
N VAL A 53 -5.50 7.31 -1.97
CA VAL A 53 -5.13 7.51 -0.58
C VAL A 53 -3.88 8.38 -0.52
N VAL A 54 -3.98 9.56 0.10
CA VAL A 54 -2.84 10.45 0.31
C VAL A 54 -1.97 9.88 1.41
N VAL A 55 -0.68 9.67 1.12
CA VAL A 55 0.26 9.10 2.08
C VAL A 55 1.32 10.13 2.43
N ASP A 56 1.47 10.40 3.72
CA ASP A 56 2.54 11.25 4.21
C ASP A 56 3.87 10.51 4.26
N PHE A 57 4.95 11.24 3.95
CA PHE A 57 6.30 10.71 3.94
C PHE A 57 7.23 11.55 4.83
N ASN A 58 8.09 10.87 5.60
CA ASN A 58 9.12 11.55 6.37
C ASN A 58 10.30 12.02 5.49
N LYS A 59 11.29 12.71 6.09
CA LYS A 59 12.50 13.20 5.40
C LYS A 59 13.33 12.12 4.70
N ARG A 60 13.15 10.84 5.07
CA ARG A 60 13.80 9.68 4.46
C ARG A 60 12.91 8.99 3.42
N TRP A 61 11.80 9.61 3.02
CA TRP A 61 10.81 9.07 2.09
C TRP A 61 10.21 7.75 2.54
N GLN A 62 10.06 7.57 3.86
CA GLN A 62 9.33 6.44 4.44
C GLN A 62 7.91 6.90 4.72
N ALA A 63 6.92 6.08 4.34
CA ALA A 63 5.53 6.36 4.66
C ALA A 63 5.32 6.41 6.19
N ILE A 64 4.55 7.38 6.64
CA ILE A 64 4.21 7.61 8.06
C ILE A 64 2.70 7.75 8.22
N GLY A 65 2.23 7.78 9.46
CA GLY A 65 0.81 7.93 9.76
C GLY A 65 -0.01 6.68 9.48
N ASN A 66 -1.32 6.87 9.48
CA ASN A 66 -2.33 5.83 9.37
C ASN A 66 -2.39 5.25 7.96
N GLU A 67 -2.34 6.13 6.98
CA GLU A 67 -2.31 5.86 5.55
C GLU A 67 -1.01 5.13 5.17
N GLY A 68 0.10 5.44 5.84
CA GLY A 68 1.35 4.71 5.67
C GLY A 68 1.28 3.25 6.15
N ARG A 69 0.53 2.96 7.22
CA ARG A 69 0.26 1.58 7.68
C ARG A 69 -0.62 0.83 6.68
N VAL A 70 -1.67 1.49 6.19
CA VAL A 70 -2.56 0.94 5.15
C VAL A 70 -1.77 0.62 3.88
N LEU A 71 -0.89 1.53 3.44
CA LEU A 71 0.04 1.27 2.33
C LEU A 71 0.92 0.04 2.61
N ALA A 72 1.50 -0.08 3.81
CA ALA A 72 2.33 -1.23 4.15
C ALA A 72 1.55 -2.57 4.09
N SER A 73 0.31 -2.58 4.58
CA SER A 73 -0.60 -3.73 4.49
C SER A 73 -0.93 -4.07 3.05
N PHE A 74 -1.27 -3.08 2.22
CA PHE A 74 -1.54 -3.25 0.79
C PHE A 74 -0.35 -3.87 0.05
N LEU A 75 0.86 -3.36 0.30
CA LEU A 75 2.09 -3.93 -0.27
C LEU A 75 2.32 -5.37 0.17
N GLY A 76 1.91 -5.74 1.39
CA GLY A 76 1.95 -7.12 1.87
C GLY A 76 0.97 -8.06 1.15
N ILE A 77 -0.19 -7.56 0.72
CA ILE A 77 -1.14 -8.32 -0.13
C ILE A 77 -0.54 -8.50 -1.53
N VAL A 78 -0.07 -7.41 -2.14
CA VAL A 78 0.54 -7.42 -3.48
C VAL A 78 1.72 -8.39 -3.53
N ALA A 79 2.61 -8.37 -2.54
CA ALA A 79 3.79 -9.23 -2.49
C ALA A 79 3.49 -10.73 -2.29
N ARG A 80 2.25 -11.08 -1.89
CA ARG A 80 1.80 -12.48 -1.74
C ARG A 80 0.89 -12.92 -2.87
N ASN A 81 0.49 -12.01 -3.77
CA ASN A 81 -0.38 -12.33 -4.88
C ASN A 81 0.44 -12.99 -6.00
N ALA A 82 0.25 -14.29 -6.21
CA ALA A 82 1.01 -15.07 -7.18
C ALA A 82 0.88 -14.56 -8.63
N ASN A 83 -0.20 -13.83 -8.96
CA ASN A 83 -0.39 -13.23 -10.28
C ASN A 83 0.48 -11.97 -10.49
N LEU A 84 0.84 -11.27 -9.40
CA LEU A 84 1.63 -10.04 -9.43
C LEU A 84 3.09 -10.28 -9.09
N THR A 85 3.35 -11.21 -8.17
CA THR A 85 4.67 -11.62 -7.72
C THR A 85 4.74 -13.15 -7.76
N PRO A 86 5.07 -13.73 -8.94
CA PRO A 86 5.13 -15.17 -9.11
C PRO A 86 6.14 -15.84 -8.17
N LEU A 87 5.73 -16.95 -7.54
CA LEU A 87 6.53 -17.69 -6.56
C LEU A 87 7.81 -18.32 -7.13
N HIS A 88 7.91 -18.48 -8.45
CA HIS A 88 9.07 -19.08 -9.11
C HIS A 88 10.32 -18.18 -9.09
N ILE A 89 10.19 -16.91 -8.67
CA ILE A 89 11.31 -15.98 -8.54
C ILE A 89 11.63 -15.81 -7.05
N PRO A 90 12.67 -16.50 -6.54
CA PRO A 90 12.94 -16.56 -5.10
C PRO A 90 13.58 -15.28 -4.54
N ASP A 91 14.21 -14.46 -5.39
CA ASP A 91 14.81 -13.19 -4.97
C ASP A 91 14.17 -12.01 -5.68
N TRP A 92 13.64 -11.07 -4.89
CA TRP A 92 13.17 -9.78 -5.37
C TRP A 92 14.23 -9.03 -6.19
N ARG A 93 15.53 -9.24 -5.94
CA ARG A 93 16.60 -8.64 -6.76
C ARG A 93 16.54 -9.15 -8.20
N SER A 94 16.23 -10.43 -8.39
CA SER A 94 16.08 -11.10 -9.69
C SER A 94 14.73 -10.84 -10.35
N PHE A 95 13.76 -10.29 -9.62
CA PHE A 95 12.43 -9.99 -10.15
C PHE A 95 12.50 -8.94 -11.29
N PRO A 96 11.90 -9.21 -12.48
CA PRO A 96 12.03 -8.38 -13.67
C PRO A 96 11.69 -6.91 -13.41
N MET A 97 12.55 -6.01 -13.92
CA MET A 97 12.35 -4.57 -13.71
C MET A 97 11.05 -4.07 -14.37
N LYS A 98 10.60 -4.71 -15.46
CA LYS A 98 9.32 -4.42 -16.11
C LYS A 98 8.14 -4.71 -15.16
N GLU A 99 8.18 -5.85 -14.48
CA GLU A 99 7.11 -6.23 -13.53
C GLU A 99 7.14 -5.36 -12.27
N LYS A 100 8.33 -5.02 -11.75
CA LYS A 100 8.46 -4.01 -10.67
C LYS A 100 7.80 -2.69 -11.02
N LYS A 101 7.98 -2.21 -12.26
CA LYS A 101 7.33 -0.99 -12.75
C LYS A 101 5.81 -1.14 -12.85
N ASN A 102 5.31 -2.29 -13.29
CA ASN A 102 3.87 -2.56 -13.34
C ASN A 102 3.25 -2.55 -11.95
N ILE A 103 3.89 -3.22 -10.98
CA ILE A 103 3.45 -3.20 -9.58
C ILE A 103 3.49 -1.77 -9.02
N LEU A 104 4.56 -1.03 -9.28
CA LEU A 104 4.65 0.37 -8.83
C LEU A 104 3.54 1.24 -9.45
N LYS A 105 3.20 1.03 -10.72
CA LYS A 105 2.08 1.72 -11.38
C LYS A 105 0.75 1.38 -10.71
N LEU A 106 0.52 0.11 -10.38
CA LEU A 106 -0.66 -0.33 -9.63
C LEU A 106 -0.74 0.32 -8.24
N VAL A 107 0.37 0.39 -7.51
CA VAL A 107 0.36 1.05 -6.19
C VAL A 107 0.08 2.55 -6.35
N LYS A 108 0.67 3.21 -7.36
CA LYS A 108 0.46 4.64 -7.63
C LYS A 108 -0.93 4.98 -8.16
N SER A 109 -1.68 4.01 -8.71
CA SER A 109 -3.07 4.25 -9.07
C SER A 109 -4.00 4.29 -7.86
N LYS A 110 -3.59 3.71 -6.73
CA LYS A 110 -4.39 3.68 -5.48
C LYS A 110 -3.88 4.62 -4.39
N PHE A 111 -2.59 4.99 -4.44
CA PHE A 111 -1.95 5.82 -3.43
C PHE A 111 -1.21 7.00 -4.08
N SER A 112 -1.33 8.18 -3.47
CA SER A 112 -0.55 9.35 -3.86
C SER A 112 0.87 9.21 -3.32
N ILE A 113 1.81 8.81 -4.20
CA ILE A 113 3.21 8.54 -3.83
C ILE A 113 4.13 9.45 -4.67
N PRO A 114 4.98 10.27 -4.02
CA PRO A 114 5.96 11.08 -4.73
C PRO A 114 7.05 10.20 -5.34
N THR A 115 7.67 10.64 -6.43
CA THR A 115 8.73 9.90 -7.14
C THR A 115 9.88 9.47 -6.21
N ARG A 116 10.22 10.29 -5.22
CA ARG A 116 11.27 9.96 -4.23
C ARG A 116 10.86 8.83 -3.27
N GLY A 117 9.56 8.63 -3.03
CA GLY A 117 8.99 7.56 -2.22
C GLY A 117 8.91 6.19 -2.92
N GLU A 118 8.97 6.16 -4.26
CA GLU A 118 8.90 4.92 -5.05
C GLU A 118 10.00 3.91 -4.66
N LYS A 119 11.20 4.41 -4.33
CA LYS A 119 12.31 3.58 -3.87
C LYS A 119 12.00 2.88 -2.55
N TRP A 120 11.24 3.52 -1.67
CA TRP A 120 10.80 2.92 -0.41
C TRP A 120 9.75 1.83 -0.69
N VAL A 121 8.77 2.10 -1.55
CA VAL A 121 7.73 1.12 -1.94
C VAL A 121 8.34 -0.16 -2.52
N LEU A 122 9.25 -0.03 -3.49
CA LEU A 122 9.94 -1.19 -4.08
C LEU A 122 10.80 -1.96 -3.07
N ARG A 123 11.38 -1.26 -2.09
CA ARG A 123 12.14 -1.90 -1.00
C ARG A 123 11.21 -2.65 -0.05
N SER A 124 10.06 -2.07 0.28
CA SER A 124 9.06 -2.69 1.16
C SER A 124 8.48 -3.96 0.54
N LEU A 125 8.16 -3.95 -0.76
CA LEU A 125 7.74 -5.14 -1.50
C LEU A 125 8.77 -6.28 -1.42
N GLY A 126 10.05 -5.96 -1.60
CA GLY A 126 11.12 -6.96 -1.51
C GLY A 126 11.37 -7.51 -0.10
N LYS A 127 11.00 -6.79 0.96
CA LYS A 127 11.02 -7.31 2.33
C LYS A 127 9.83 -8.24 2.59
N ASN A 128 8.66 -7.85 2.12
CA ASN A 128 7.42 -8.61 2.33
C ASN A 128 7.39 -9.91 1.52
N GLY A 129 7.97 -9.92 0.31
CA GLY A 129 8.10 -11.11 -0.53
C GLY A 129 9.09 -12.17 -0.02
N ARG A 130 9.86 -11.89 1.05
CA ARG A 130 10.76 -12.88 1.68
C ARG A 130 10.09 -13.73 2.77
N ILE A 131 8.85 -13.42 3.15
CA ILE A 131 8.14 -14.14 4.23
C ILE A 131 7.60 -15.50 3.73
N ILE A 132 7.60 -15.75 2.42
CA ILE A 132 7.38 -17.07 1.81
C ILE A 132 8.66 -17.92 1.84
N ASN A 133 9.19 -18.16 3.04
CA ASN A 133 9.90 -19.39 3.34
C ASN A 133 9.10 -20.08 4.43
N VAL A 134 8.07 -20.82 4.01
CA VAL A 134 7.41 -21.79 4.89
C VAL A 134 8.48 -22.83 5.22
N THR A 135 8.93 -22.82 6.47
CA THR A 135 9.70 -23.91 7.07
C THR A 135 8.75 -25.05 7.41
#